data_AF-A0A4Q6G1M2-F1
#
_entry.id   AF-A0A4Q6G1M2-F1
#
_cell.length_a   1.000
_cell.length_b   1.000
_cell.length_c   1.000
_cell.angle_alpha   90.00
_cell.angle_beta   90.00
_cell.angle_gamma   90.00
#
_symmetry.space_group_name_H-M   'P 1'
#
loop_
_entity.id
_entity.type
_entity.pdbx_description
1 polymer ?
#
loop_
_entity_poly.entity_id
_entity_poly.type
_entity_poly.pdbx_seq_one_letter_code
_entity_poly.pdbx_strand_id
1 'polypeptide(L)'
;MRWILCVLLFGFTSSHARGDIALATGLMGLANSTKQGGQGSEGSTLLTQTDLSYHGSWWALGAFFQYDKQGKSQIDTASGPRLELAYRPFYFEYAYGMQMNRSFKDRAIAEQTGKSSTLGLGARFKIGGAASSAAGGAGLTGLFLQFAFKIRTQTMTKQDGRDLSESIIQKDTYPLFGLGVGF
;
A
#
# COMPACT_ATOMS: atom_id res chain seq x y z
N MET A 1 -0.68 47.06 12.26
CA MET A 1 -1.32 46.04 11.40
C MET A 1 -0.78 44.68 11.82
N ARG A 2 -1.56 43.93 12.61
CA ARG A 2 -1.18 42.65 13.20
C ARG A 2 -2.04 41.55 12.55
N TRP A 3 -1.36 40.50 12.10
CA TRP A 3 -1.92 39.34 11.41
C TRP A 3 -2.86 38.55 12.33
N ILE A 4 -4.10 38.31 11.88
CA ILE A 4 -5.05 37.42 12.54
C ILE A 4 -4.75 36.00 12.04
N LEU A 5 -4.16 35.21 12.94
CA LEU A 5 -3.96 33.77 12.79
C LEU A 5 -5.32 33.08 13.03
N CYS A 6 -6.01 32.70 11.96
CA CYS A 6 -7.17 31.82 12.05
C CYS A 6 -6.71 30.40 12.42
N VAL A 7 -6.65 30.11 13.72
CA VAL A 7 -6.55 28.72 14.21
C VAL A 7 -7.94 28.10 14.09
N LEU A 8 -8.12 27.25 13.07
CA LEU A 8 -9.25 26.34 12.95
C LEU A 8 -9.16 25.30 14.08
N LEU A 9 -9.78 25.61 15.21
CA LEU A 9 -10.14 24.65 16.25
C LEU A 9 -11.23 23.73 15.67
N PHE A 10 -10.82 22.62 15.07
CA PHE A 10 -11.72 21.48 14.90
C PHE A 10 -12.09 20.97 16.30
N GLY A 11 -13.31 21.28 16.74
CA GLY A 11 -13.87 20.73 17.96
C GLY A 11 -14.02 19.21 17.82
N PHE A 12 -13.14 18.47 18.48
CA PHE A 12 -13.35 17.05 18.72
C PHE A 12 -14.47 16.92 19.76
N THR A 13 -15.71 16.75 19.30
CA THR A 13 -16.72 16.11 20.13
C THR A 13 -16.36 14.63 20.19
N SER A 14 -15.93 14.16 21.35
CA SER A 14 -15.68 12.75 21.64
C SER A 14 -17.01 11.99 21.72
N SER A 15 -17.66 11.85 20.58
CA SER A 15 -18.51 10.69 20.33
C SER A 15 -17.57 9.49 20.35
N HIS A 16 -17.84 8.45 21.13
CA HIS A 16 -17.04 7.23 21.15
C HIS A 16 -17.12 6.58 19.75
N ALA A 17 -16.26 7.03 18.82
CA ALA A 17 -16.09 6.45 17.52
C ALA A 17 -15.38 5.12 17.76
N ARG A 18 -16.17 4.05 17.81
CA ARG A 18 -15.68 2.68 17.77
C ARG A 18 -14.89 2.55 16.48
N GLY A 19 -13.56 2.53 16.58
CA GLY A 19 -12.72 2.33 15.42
C GLY A 19 -12.66 0.85 15.09
N ASP A 20 -12.79 0.53 13.80
CA ASP A 20 -12.76 -0.84 13.30
C ASP A 20 -11.30 -1.21 12.98
N ILE A 21 -10.88 -2.43 13.32
CA ILE A 21 -9.58 -2.96 12.87
C ILE A 21 -9.84 -3.80 11.63
N ALA A 22 -9.09 -3.58 10.55
CA ALA A 22 -9.18 -4.36 9.33
C ALA A 22 -7.84 -5.01 8.98
N LEU A 23 -7.92 -6.26 8.53
CA LEU A 23 -6.83 -6.98 7.86
C LEU A 23 -7.26 -7.27 6.43
N ALA A 24 -6.44 -6.91 5.45
CA ALA A 24 -6.72 -7.17 4.05
C ALA A 24 -5.49 -7.69 3.31
N THR A 25 -5.67 -8.71 2.48
CA THR A 25 -4.62 -9.21 1.59
C THR A 25 -5.09 -9.11 0.15
N GLY A 26 -4.26 -8.50 -0.70
CA GLY A 26 -4.48 -8.36 -2.12
C GLY A 26 -3.36 -8.99 -2.94
N LEU A 27 -3.73 -9.41 -4.14
CA LEU A 27 -2.85 -10.04 -5.10
C LEU A 27 -2.98 -9.35 -6.45
N MET A 28 -1.87 -9.32 -7.17
CA MET A 28 -1.81 -9.06 -8.61
C MET A 28 -0.88 -10.08 -9.24
N GLY A 29 -1.39 -10.82 -10.22
CA GLY A 29 -0.55 -11.58 -11.15
C GLY A 29 -0.51 -10.85 -12.49
N LEU A 30 0.70 -10.47 -12.95
CA LEU A 30 0.91 -10.08 -14.34
C LEU A 30 1.70 -11.20 -15.02
N ALA A 31 1.04 -11.91 -15.94
CA ALA A 31 1.73 -12.76 -16.89
C ALA A 31 2.27 -11.85 -18.02
N ASN A 32 3.33 -11.08 -17.77
CA ASN A 32 4.04 -10.48 -18.89
C ASN A 32 5.53 -10.21 -18.64
N SER A 33 6.32 -10.65 -19.62
CA SER A 33 7.77 -10.59 -19.71
C SER A 33 8.22 -9.18 -20.08
N THR A 34 8.32 -8.28 -19.09
CA THR A 34 8.97 -6.98 -19.31
C THR A 34 10.49 -7.16 -19.25
N LYS A 35 11.10 -7.40 -20.42
CA LYS A 35 12.54 -7.26 -20.61
C LYS A 35 12.92 -5.79 -20.55
N GLN A 36 13.36 -5.30 -19.40
CA GLN A 36 14.03 -4.00 -19.31
C GLN A 36 15.54 -4.21 -19.45
N GLY A 37 16.12 -3.77 -20.59
CA GLY A 37 17.55 -3.48 -20.70
C GLY A 37 18.53 -4.66 -20.85
N GLY A 38 18.16 -5.74 -21.55
CA GLY A 38 19.07 -6.87 -21.83
C GLY A 38 19.07 -7.90 -20.70
N GLN A 39 18.62 -9.12 -21.01
CA GLN A 39 18.34 -10.21 -20.05
C GLN A 39 17.40 -9.80 -18.89
N GLY A 40 16.17 -9.40 -19.21
CA GLY A 40 15.08 -9.43 -18.22
C GLY A 40 14.63 -10.87 -18.01
N SER A 41 14.46 -11.29 -16.75
CA SER A 41 14.15 -12.69 -16.43
C SER A 41 12.79 -13.10 -17.01
N GLU A 42 12.76 -14.26 -17.66
CA GLU A 42 11.51 -14.87 -18.13
C GLU A 42 10.69 -15.38 -16.94
N GLY A 43 9.43 -14.97 -16.81
CA GLY A 43 8.54 -15.50 -15.77
C GLY A 43 7.30 -14.65 -15.53
N SER A 44 6.42 -15.16 -14.65
CA SER A 44 5.25 -14.43 -14.14
C SER A 44 5.67 -13.44 -13.07
N THR A 45 5.07 -12.25 -13.09
CA THR A 45 5.18 -11.29 -11.99
C THR A 45 4.03 -11.51 -11.01
N LEU A 46 4.34 -11.63 -9.73
CA LEU A 46 3.36 -11.77 -8.65
C LEU A 46 3.63 -10.72 -7.58
N LEU A 47 2.65 -9.86 -7.34
CA LEU A 47 2.64 -8.91 -6.23
C LEU A 47 1.58 -9.32 -5.22
N THR A 48 1.99 -9.45 -3.97
CA THR A 48 1.14 -9.65 -2.80
C THR A 48 1.31 -8.46 -1.87
N GLN A 49 0.20 -7.90 -1.40
CA GLN A 49 0.20 -6.86 -0.37
C GLN A 49 -0.75 -7.26 0.75
N THR A 50 -0.26 -7.24 1.98
CA THR A 50 -1.06 -7.40 3.19
C THR A 50 -1.07 -6.09 3.96
N ASP A 51 -2.26 -5.68 4.38
CA ASP A 51 -2.53 -4.42 5.03
C ASP A 51 -3.22 -4.69 6.38
N LEU A 52 -2.71 -4.06 7.44
CA LEU A 52 -3.35 -3.99 8.74
C LEU A 52 -3.65 -2.53 9.05
N SER A 53 -4.90 -2.18 9.30
CA SER A 53 -5.33 -0.80 9.50
C SER A 53 -6.36 -0.64 10.62
N TYR A 54 -6.25 0.46 11.34
CA TYR A 54 -7.26 0.97 12.24
C TYR A 54 -8.05 2.07 11.55
N HIS A 55 -9.37 1.96 11.54
CA HIS A 55 -10.28 2.84 10.82
C HIS A 55 -11.06 3.74 11.76
N GLY A 56 -10.95 5.05 11.56
CA GLY A 56 -11.89 6.04 12.05
C GLY A 56 -13.08 6.21 11.10
N SER A 57 -13.84 7.30 11.24
CA SER A 57 -15.06 7.52 10.45
C SER A 57 -14.83 7.78 8.95
N TRP A 58 -13.73 8.45 8.60
CA TRP A 58 -13.35 8.79 7.22
C TRP A 58 -11.86 8.60 6.93
N TRP A 59 -11.11 8.05 7.88
CA TRP A 59 -9.66 7.88 7.79
C TRP A 59 -9.25 6.50 8.29
N ALA A 60 -8.08 6.03 7.86
CA ALA A 60 -7.44 4.85 8.45
C ALA A 60 -5.93 5.05 8.57
N LEU A 61 -5.34 4.49 9.62
CA LEU A 61 -3.90 4.44 9.85
C LEU A 61 -3.49 2.98 10.00
N GLY A 62 -2.39 2.59 9.38
CA GLY A 62 -1.99 1.20 9.35
C GLY A 62 -0.56 0.97 8.94
N ALA A 63 -0.26 -0.30 8.70
CA ALA A 63 0.98 -0.76 8.13
C ALA A 63 0.68 -1.69 6.95
N PHE A 64 1.61 -1.70 6.00
CA PHE A 64 1.57 -2.65 4.88
C PHE A 64 2.84 -3.50 4.88
N PHE A 65 2.68 -4.70 4.35
CA PHE A 65 3.77 -5.58 3.94
C PHE A 65 3.52 -5.99 2.50
N GLN A 66 4.55 -5.86 1.67
CA GLN A 66 4.48 -6.17 0.26
C GLN A 66 5.60 -7.13 -0.14
N TYR A 67 5.23 -8.09 -0.96
CA TYR A 67 6.13 -9.05 -1.60
C TYR A 67 5.85 -9.02 -3.10
N ASP A 68 6.87 -8.72 -3.89
CA ASP A 68 6.77 -8.63 -5.35
C ASP A 68 7.87 -9.49 -5.98
N LYS A 69 7.45 -10.57 -6.64
CA LYS A 69 8.34 -11.44 -7.40
C LYS A 69 8.26 -11.02 -8.86
N GLN A 70 9.34 -10.50 -9.39
CA GLN A 70 9.45 -10.06 -10.78
C GLN A 70 10.20 -11.13 -11.59
N GLY A 71 9.44 -11.95 -12.33
CA GLY A 71 9.98 -13.06 -13.10
C GLY A 71 10.59 -14.17 -12.23
N LYS A 72 11.74 -14.72 -12.65
CA LYS A 72 12.41 -15.85 -11.97
C LYS A 72 13.47 -15.43 -10.95
N SER A 73 14.07 -14.26 -11.13
CA SER A 73 15.33 -13.93 -10.46
C SER A 73 15.28 -12.72 -9.55
N GLN A 74 14.22 -11.92 -9.59
CA GLN A 74 14.11 -10.72 -8.77
C GLN A 74 12.98 -10.86 -7.74
N ILE A 75 13.29 -10.50 -6.50
CA ILE A 75 12.32 -10.41 -5.40
C ILE A 75 12.48 -9.06 -4.72
N ASP A 76 11.39 -8.33 -4.68
CA ASP A 76 11.23 -7.05 -4.01
C ASP A 76 10.35 -7.24 -2.76
N THR A 77 10.78 -6.70 -1.63
CA THR A 77 9.95 -6.57 -0.43
C THR A 77 9.89 -5.13 0.02
N ALA A 78 8.73 -4.73 0.56
CA ALA A 78 8.54 -3.40 1.11
C ALA A 78 7.61 -3.43 2.31
N SER A 79 7.91 -2.64 3.33
CA SER A 79 7.01 -2.47 4.47
C SER A 79 7.11 -1.06 5.05
N GLY A 80 6.02 -0.62 5.67
CA GLY A 80 5.97 0.66 6.33
C GLY A 80 4.56 1.15 6.65
N PRO A 81 4.42 2.39 7.12
CA PRO A 81 3.14 2.97 7.45
C PRO A 81 2.29 3.24 6.21
N ARG A 82 0.98 3.26 6.44
CA ARG A 82 -0.06 3.61 5.49
C ARG A 82 -1.07 4.54 6.14
N LEU A 83 -1.52 5.51 5.36
CA LEU A 83 -2.65 6.38 5.63
C LEU A 83 -3.71 6.15 4.56
N GLU A 84 -4.96 6.27 4.96
CA GLU A 84 -6.10 6.22 4.06
C GLU A 84 -7.13 7.27 4.42
N LEU A 85 -7.79 7.82 3.40
CA LEU A 85 -8.99 8.63 3.50
C LEU A 85 -10.13 7.92 2.75
N ALA A 86 -11.25 7.67 3.42
CA ALA A 86 -12.37 6.91 2.89
C ALA A 86 -13.62 7.79 2.78
N TYR A 87 -14.34 7.62 1.66
CA TYR A 87 -15.68 8.18 1.46
C TYR A 87 -16.56 7.15 0.75
N ARG A 88 -17.51 6.58 1.52
CA ARG A 88 -18.38 5.48 1.07
C ARG A 88 -17.54 4.27 0.64
N PRO A 89 -17.84 3.45 -0.41
CA PRO A 89 -16.99 2.30 -0.65
C PRO A 89 -15.59 2.72 -1.10
N PHE A 90 -15.40 3.96 -1.56
CA PHE A 90 -14.16 4.43 -2.15
C PHE A 90 -13.18 4.95 -1.10
N TYR A 91 -11.90 4.79 -1.38
CA TYR A 91 -10.83 5.33 -0.55
C TYR A 91 -9.63 5.75 -1.38
N PHE A 92 -8.91 6.73 -0.87
CA PHE A 92 -7.58 7.12 -1.31
C PHE A 92 -6.57 6.68 -0.27
N GLU A 93 -5.45 6.11 -0.69
CA GLU A 93 -4.38 5.67 0.22
C GLU A 93 -3.04 6.27 -0.17
N TYR A 94 -2.22 6.49 0.85
CA TYR A 94 -0.81 6.75 0.73
C TYR A 94 -0.04 5.78 1.63
N ALA A 95 0.95 5.09 1.08
CA ALA A 95 1.82 4.20 1.82
C ALA A 95 3.28 4.59 1.61
N TYR A 96 4.09 4.52 2.67
CA TYR A 96 5.50 4.84 2.61
C TYR A 96 6.33 3.65 3.10
N GLY A 97 7.04 3.00 2.19
CA GLY A 97 7.94 1.90 2.53
C GLY A 97 9.25 2.43 3.09
N MET A 98 9.41 2.35 4.40
CA MET A 98 10.65 2.74 5.10
C MET A 98 11.76 1.73 4.86
N GLN A 99 11.38 0.47 4.68
CA GLN A 99 12.28 -0.62 4.37
C GLN A 99 11.85 -1.21 3.03
N MET A 100 12.65 -0.97 1.99
CA MET A 100 12.51 -1.63 0.70
C MET A 100 13.81 -2.37 0.38
N ASN A 101 13.67 -3.64 0.00
CA ASN A 101 14.77 -4.49 -0.41
C ASN A 101 14.44 -5.13 -1.76
N ARG A 102 15.41 -5.13 -2.67
CA ARG A 102 15.38 -5.83 -3.95
C ARG A 102 16.57 -6.77 -4.00
N SER A 103 16.28 -8.05 -4.13
CA SER A 103 17.28 -9.11 -4.26
C SER A 103 17.27 -9.69 -5.67
N PHE A 104 18.46 -10.01 -6.18
CA PHE A 104 18.64 -10.63 -7.49
C PHE A 104 19.33 -12.00 -7.34
N LYS A 105 18.96 -12.95 -8.18
CA LYS A 105 19.56 -14.30 -8.22
C LYS A 105 20.48 -14.54 -9.41
N ASP A 106 20.44 -13.69 -10.43
CA ASP A 106 21.10 -13.88 -11.73
C ASP A 106 21.93 -12.67 -12.16
N ARG A 107 22.23 -11.75 -11.24
CA ARG A 107 23.04 -10.56 -11.49
C ARG A 107 24.30 -10.58 -10.65
N ALA A 108 25.31 -9.83 -11.10
CA ALA A 108 26.53 -9.57 -10.31
C ALA A 108 26.24 -8.78 -9.02
N ILE A 109 25.04 -8.20 -8.93
CA ILE A 109 24.51 -7.46 -7.79
C ILE A 109 23.63 -8.41 -7.00
N ALA A 110 23.82 -8.51 -5.69
CA ALA A 110 22.99 -9.35 -4.84
C ALA A 110 21.76 -8.58 -4.33
N GLU A 111 21.95 -7.34 -3.89
CA GLU A 111 20.94 -6.58 -3.16
C GLU A 111 20.93 -5.09 -3.52
N GLN A 112 19.73 -4.50 -3.59
CA GLN A 112 19.51 -3.06 -3.61
C GLN A 112 18.53 -2.68 -2.51
N THR A 113 18.83 -1.62 -1.77
CA THR A 113 17.93 -1.14 -0.71
C THR A 113 17.60 0.34 -0.89
N GLY A 114 16.43 0.70 -0.37
CA GLY A 114 15.89 2.02 -0.56
C GLY A 114 14.57 2.23 0.13
N LYS A 115 13.80 3.16 -0.42
CA LYS A 115 12.50 3.58 0.07
C LYS A 115 11.46 3.48 -1.03
N SER A 116 10.20 3.39 -0.65
CA SER A 116 9.10 3.46 -1.62
C SER A 116 7.99 4.37 -1.14
N SER A 117 7.25 4.92 -2.09
CA SER A 117 5.98 5.60 -1.85
C SER A 117 4.94 5.04 -2.81
N THR A 118 3.74 4.80 -2.30
CA THR A 118 2.61 4.28 -3.08
C THR A 118 1.42 5.19 -2.86
N LEU A 119 0.79 5.60 -3.96
CA LEU A 119 -0.50 6.27 -3.98
C LEU A 119 -1.52 5.31 -4.57
N GLY A 120 -2.70 5.22 -3.97
CA GLY A 120 -3.73 4.31 -4.42
C GLY A 120 -5.12 4.93 -4.39
N LEU A 121 -5.95 4.53 -5.34
CA LEU A 121 -7.39 4.74 -5.33
C LEU A 121 -8.06 3.37 -5.32
N GLY A 122 -8.95 3.13 -4.38
CA GLY A 122 -9.62 1.83 -4.28
C GLY A 122 -11.06 1.92 -3.83
N ALA A 123 -11.68 0.75 -3.78
CA ALA A 123 -13.03 0.53 -3.32
C ALA A 123 -13.12 -0.76 -2.48
N ARG A 124 -13.96 -0.75 -1.44
CA ARG A 124 -14.30 -1.93 -0.63
C ARG A 124 -15.78 -2.25 -0.71
N PHE A 125 -16.10 -3.53 -0.85
CA PHE A 125 -17.47 -4.04 -0.93
C PHE A 125 -17.65 -5.19 0.06
N LYS A 126 -18.62 -5.08 0.98
CA LYS A 126 -18.91 -6.15 1.95
C LYS A 126 -19.44 -7.42 1.27
N ILE A 127 -19.02 -8.57 1.76
CA ILE A 127 -19.51 -9.89 1.35
C ILE A 127 -20.47 -10.42 2.43
N GLY A 128 -21.77 -10.18 2.25
CA GLY A 128 -22.83 -10.68 3.15
C GLY A 128 -22.97 -9.92 4.47
N GLY A 129 -24.17 -10.01 5.08
CA GLY A 129 -24.54 -9.30 6.32
C GLY A 129 -25.19 -7.93 6.06
N ALA A 130 -26.32 -7.67 6.72
CA ALA A 130 -27.08 -6.43 6.59
C ALA A 130 -26.19 -5.20 6.82
N ALA A 131 -26.49 -4.12 6.10
CA ALA A 131 -25.86 -2.82 6.27
C ALA A 131 -25.90 -2.39 7.74
N SER A 132 -24.82 -2.62 8.49
CA SER A 132 -24.58 -1.97 9.78
C SER A 132 -24.11 -0.53 9.55
N SER A 133 -24.86 0.22 8.74
CA SER A 133 -24.77 1.68 8.68
C SER A 133 -25.81 2.25 9.65
N ALA A 134 -25.48 2.24 10.94
CA ALA A 134 -26.29 2.97 11.93
C ALA A 134 -25.48 3.61 13.07
N ALA A 135 -24.18 3.36 13.20
CA ALA A 135 -23.40 3.95 14.29
C ALA A 135 -21.95 4.27 13.87
N GLY A 136 -21.73 5.47 13.31
CA GLY A 136 -20.51 6.28 13.47
C GLY A 136 -19.11 5.72 13.10
N GLY A 137 -18.94 4.47 12.67
CA GLY A 137 -17.66 3.88 12.25
C GLY A 137 -17.47 3.84 10.73
N ALA A 138 -16.27 3.47 10.26
CA ALA A 138 -15.99 3.22 8.83
C ALA A 138 -16.92 2.17 8.22
N GLY A 139 -17.56 1.36 9.06
CA GLY A 139 -18.51 0.37 8.64
C GLY A 139 -17.81 -0.74 7.89
N LEU A 140 -16.64 -1.20 8.35
CA LEU A 140 -15.87 -2.27 7.71
C LEU A 140 -15.95 -3.62 8.44
N THR A 141 -16.75 -3.71 9.50
CA THR A 141 -17.00 -4.99 10.19
C THR A 141 -17.52 -6.06 9.22
N GLY A 142 -16.90 -7.24 9.26
CA GLY A 142 -17.22 -8.38 8.40
C GLY A 142 -16.26 -8.56 7.23
N LEU A 143 -16.58 -9.53 6.36
CA LEU A 143 -15.79 -9.82 5.16
C LEU A 143 -16.03 -8.75 4.09
N PHE A 144 -14.99 -8.38 3.38
CA PHE A 144 -15.08 -7.46 2.23
C PHE A 144 -14.13 -7.85 1.10
N LEU A 145 -14.52 -7.52 -0.13
CA LEU A 145 -13.65 -7.44 -1.29
C LEU A 145 -13.00 -6.06 -1.33
N GLN A 146 -11.74 -6.02 -1.74
CA GLN A 146 -11.04 -4.77 -2.05
C GLN A 146 -10.51 -4.77 -3.47
N PHE A 147 -10.66 -3.62 -4.13
CA PHE A 147 -10.15 -3.35 -5.46
C PHE A 147 -9.39 -2.03 -5.39
N ALA A 148 -8.15 -1.99 -5.83
CA ALA A 148 -7.38 -0.76 -5.86
C ALA A 148 -6.55 -0.65 -7.14
N PHE A 149 -6.33 0.57 -7.59
CA PHE A 149 -5.31 0.89 -8.57
C PHE A 149 -4.23 1.72 -7.88
N LYS A 150 -2.99 1.28 -7.97
CA LYS A 150 -1.86 1.86 -7.23
C LYS A 150 -0.75 2.29 -8.16
N ILE A 151 -0.14 3.42 -7.84
CA ILE A 151 1.06 3.96 -8.47
C ILE A 151 2.16 3.95 -7.39
N ARG A 152 3.23 3.21 -7.65
CA ARG A 152 4.36 3.05 -6.72
C ARG A 152 5.61 3.69 -7.31
N THR A 153 6.31 4.47 -6.50
CA THR A 153 7.65 4.98 -6.79
C THR A 153 8.63 4.35 -5.82
N GLN A 154 9.69 3.74 -6.33
CA GLN A 154 10.77 3.17 -5.54
C GLN A 154 12.06 3.94 -5.83
N THR A 155 12.81 4.28 -4.78
CA THR A 155 14.09 4.98 -4.89
C THR A 155 15.16 4.14 -4.20
N MET A 156 16.05 3.52 -4.99
CA MET A 156 17.20 2.78 -4.47
C MET A 156 18.35 3.74 -4.23
N THR A 157 18.97 3.63 -3.06
CA THR A 157 20.12 4.46 -2.68
C THR A 157 21.35 3.63 -2.36
N LYS A 158 21.18 2.32 -2.14
CA LYS A 158 22.28 1.40 -1.83
C LYS A 158 22.25 0.18 -2.72
N GLN A 159 23.43 -0.35 -2.99
CA GLN A 159 23.68 -1.59 -3.69
C GLN A 159 24.75 -2.39 -2.95
N ASP A 160 24.46 -3.64 -2.62
CA ASP A 160 25.36 -4.55 -1.90
C ASP A 160 25.97 -3.91 -0.62
N GLY A 161 25.14 -3.14 0.10
CA GLY A 161 25.52 -2.42 1.32
C GLY A 161 26.28 -1.10 1.10
N ARG A 162 26.63 -0.73 -0.14
CA ARG A 162 27.32 0.52 -0.48
C ARG A 162 26.36 1.55 -1.04
N ASP A 163 26.62 2.83 -0.78
CA ASP A 163 25.85 3.92 -1.36
C ASP A 163 26.09 4.00 -2.88
N LEU A 164 25.02 4.23 -3.62
CA LEU A 164 25.08 4.51 -5.05
C LEU A 164 25.52 5.96 -5.28
N SER A 165 26.31 6.20 -6.34
CA SER A 165 26.67 7.57 -6.73
C SER A 165 25.46 8.38 -7.18
N GLU A 166 24.44 7.70 -7.72
CA GLU A 166 23.16 8.27 -8.11
C GLU A 166 22.02 7.32 -7.72
N SER A 167 20.91 7.88 -7.27
CA SER A 167 19.73 7.07 -6.89
C SER A 167 19.03 6.50 -8.13
N ILE A 168 18.63 5.23 -8.07
CA ILE A 168 17.82 4.60 -9.12
C ILE A 168 16.34 4.79 -8.76
N ILE A 169 15.57 5.42 -9.66
CA ILE A 169 14.13 5.65 -9.47
C ILE A 169 13.35 4.73 -10.40
N GLN A 170 12.45 3.93 -9.85
CA GLN A 170 11.50 3.09 -10.58
C GLN A 170 10.07 3.51 -10.27
N LYS A 171 9.21 3.50 -11.29
CA LYS A 171 7.78 3.77 -11.17
C LYS A 171 6.98 2.62 -11.74
N ASP A 172 6.13 2.04 -10.92
CA ASP A 172 5.26 0.94 -11.28
C ASP A 172 3.81 1.35 -11.11
N THR A 173 2.93 0.70 -11.85
CA THR A 173 1.49 0.89 -11.73
C THR A 173 0.82 -0.47 -11.78
N TYR A 174 -0.07 -0.74 -10.82
CA TYR A 174 -0.69 -2.05 -10.69
C TYR A 174 -2.11 -1.98 -10.13
N PRO A 175 -3.04 -2.79 -10.68
CA PRO A 175 -4.28 -3.11 -9.99
C PRO A 175 -4.00 -4.10 -8.84
N LEU A 176 -4.78 -4.04 -7.78
CA LEU A 176 -4.75 -4.95 -6.64
C LEU A 176 -6.17 -5.45 -6.39
N PHE A 177 -6.33 -6.77 -6.33
CA PHE A 177 -7.59 -7.43 -6.00
C PHE A 177 -7.41 -8.21 -4.71
N GLY A 178 -8.28 -8.02 -3.73
CA GLY A 178 -8.08 -8.64 -2.43
C GLY A 178 -9.34 -8.94 -1.64
N LEU A 179 -9.11 -9.64 -0.54
CA LEU A 179 -10.09 -9.98 0.47
C LEU A 179 -9.62 -9.41 1.81
N GLY A 180 -10.55 -8.96 2.62
CA GLY A 180 -10.27 -8.52 3.97
C GLY A 180 -11.39 -8.83 4.94
N VAL A 181 -11.06 -8.65 6.22
CA VAL A 181 -11.96 -8.82 7.36
C VAL A 181 -11.80 -7.63 8.30
N GLY A 182 -12.92 -7.02 8.68
CA GLY A 182 -12.98 -6.02 9.75
C GLY A 182 -13.57 -6.60 11.03
N PHE A 183 -13.03 -6.18 12.18
CA PHE A 183 -13.41 -6.57 13.53
C PHE A 183 -14.09 -5.42 14.29
#